data_AF-F8J855-F1
#
_entry.id   AF-F8J855-F1
#
_cell.length_a   1.000
_cell.length_b   1.000
_cell.length_c   1.000
_cell.angle_alpha   90.00
_cell.angle_beta   90.00
_cell.angle_gamma   90.00
#
_symmetry.space_group_name_H-M   'P 1'
#
loop_
_entity.id
_entity.type
_entity.pdbx_description
1 polymer ?
#
loop_
_entity_poly.entity_id
_entity_poly.type
_entity_poly.pdbx_seq_one_letter_code
_entity_poly.pdbx_strand_id
1 'polypeptide(L)'
;MLSLTRRFVPFALGCLALAVIARANAPQDDPDMAMKKGYGVKPTGLKPVYPDDFKCSPITSPYATWIDVDGTRRDEVHTGIDAGRLGDWIVAPASGTVRAVWKADWKWGREGALLIRHDRRDVNLSDGPKYYYSEFDHLDFDEIKHLKEGQRVERGERLARVTRPGGNPNYLPEVHWEVWEVDDDKISWRPNRYGAEDWWNGTAALIDPLYMLGLNDPPKDGNVKIVPFVKGRDYASFRGFTYILQCVPK
;
A
#
# COMPACT_ATOMS: atom_id res chain seq x y z
N MET A 1 43.99 86.56 25.90
CA MET A 1 44.47 85.28 26.48
C MET A 1 43.50 84.19 26.09
N LEU A 2 44.04 83.03 25.69
CA LEU A 2 43.35 81.86 25.12
C LEU A 2 42.16 81.38 25.97
N SER A 3 41.11 80.84 25.33
CA SER A 3 40.87 79.39 25.29
C SER A 3 39.55 79.04 24.60
N LEU A 4 39.64 78.09 23.67
CA LEU A 4 38.52 77.32 23.09
C LEU A 4 37.70 76.63 24.19
N THR A 5 36.41 76.38 23.90
CA THR A 5 35.84 75.03 24.07
C THR A 5 34.54 74.87 23.27
N ARG A 6 34.53 73.82 22.45
CA ARG A 6 33.40 73.29 21.67
C ARG A 6 32.48 72.45 22.57
N ARG A 7 31.32 72.09 21.98
CA ARG A 7 30.50 70.85 22.16
C ARG A 7 29.22 71.03 23.00
N PHE A 8 28.06 70.47 22.69
CA PHE A 8 27.56 69.48 21.72
C PHE A 8 26.02 69.67 21.65
N VAL A 9 25.41 69.46 20.47
CA VAL A 9 23.95 69.34 20.29
C VAL A 9 23.63 67.84 20.17
N PRO A 10 22.65 67.27 20.88
CA PRO A 10 22.23 65.90 20.65
C PRO A 10 21.30 65.83 19.44
N PHE A 11 21.69 65.04 18.44
CA PHE A 11 20.82 64.58 17.36
C PHE A 11 19.81 63.57 17.91
N ALA A 12 18.54 63.80 17.65
CA ALA A 12 17.47 62.82 17.86
C ALA A 12 17.57 61.72 16.79
N LEU A 13 17.83 60.47 17.20
CA LEU A 13 17.66 59.29 16.34
C LEU A 13 16.20 58.85 16.40
N GLY A 14 15.45 59.11 15.33
CA GLY A 14 14.14 58.52 15.11
C GLY A 14 14.29 57.03 14.76
N CYS A 15 13.67 56.15 15.57
CA CYS A 15 13.49 54.75 15.23
C CYS A 15 12.45 54.64 14.10
N LEU A 16 12.91 54.36 12.88
CA LEU A 16 12.04 53.94 11.78
C LEU A 16 11.74 52.44 11.96
N ALA A 17 10.55 52.11 12.47
CA ALA A 17 10.08 50.73 12.52
C ALA A 17 9.67 50.30 11.10
N LEU A 18 10.49 49.48 10.44
CA LEU A 18 10.08 48.75 9.24
C LEU A 18 9.08 47.65 9.65
N ALA A 19 7.81 47.86 9.36
CA ALA A 19 6.81 46.80 9.39
C ALA A 19 7.08 45.82 8.23
N VAL A 20 7.74 44.71 8.53
CA VAL A 20 7.82 43.56 7.61
C VAL A 20 6.45 42.90 7.60
N ILE A 21 5.66 43.19 6.57
CA ILE A 21 4.42 42.46 6.30
C ILE A 21 4.83 41.07 5.80
N ALA A 22 4.85 40.09 6.72
CA ALA A 22 4.92 38.69 6.36
C ALA A 22 3.65 38.33 5.59
N ARG A 23 3.76 38.20 4.26
CA ARG A 23 2.73 37.52 3.48
C ARG A 23 2.75 36.06 3.91
N ALA A 24 1.76 35.67 4.70
CA ALA A 24 1.43 34.26 4.88
C ALA A 24 1.07 33.71 3.49
N ASN A 25 1.95 32.89 2.92
CA ASN A 25 1.60 32.08 1.78
C ASN A 25 0.53 31.11 2.27
N ALA A 26 -0.72 31.34 1.86
CA ALA A 26 -1.74 30.31 1.91
C ALA A 26 -1.20 29.07 1.18
N PRO A 27 -1.47 27.84 1.67
CA PRO A 27 -1.13 26.65 0.91
C PRO A 27 -1.77 26.78 -0.47
N GLN A 28 -0.97 26.77 -1.52
CA GLN A 28 -1.49 26.54 -2.86
C GLN A 28 -2.07 25.13 -2.86
N ASP A 29 -3.38 25.01 -2.99
CA ASP A 29 -4.01 23.78 -3.42
C ASP A 29 -3.40 23.42 -4.77
N ASP A 30 -2.54 22.40 -4.79
CA ASP A 30 -1.94 21.84 -5.99
C ASP A 30 -3.04 21.09 -6.76
N PRO A 31 -3.54 21.61 -7.89
CA PRO A 31 -4.79 21.11 -8.49
C PRO A 31 -4.67 19.76 -9.19
N ASP A 32 -3.48 19.14 -9.22
CA ASP A 32 -3.19 17.95 -10.02
C ASP A 32 -2.23 16.98 -9.31
N MET A 33 -2.49 16.66 -8.04
CA MET A 33 -1.83 15.49 -7.43
C MET A 33 -2.39 14.19 -8.03
N ALA A 34 -1.91 13.85 -9.23
CA ALA A 34 -2.02 12.49 -9.75
C ALA A 34 -1.54 11.52 -8.66
N MET A 35 -2.36 10.50 -8.37
CA MET A 35 -2.04 9.51 -7.33
C MET A 35 -0.62 8.97 -7.54
N LYS A 36 0.20 9.06 -6.50
CA LYS A 36 1.57 8.53 -6.55
C LYS A 36 1.52 7.02 -6.40
N LYS A 37 2.27 6.31 -7.26
CA LYS A 37 2.40 4.85 -7.20
C LYS A 37 3.28 4.36 -6.05
N GLY A 38 4.17 5.19 -5.51
CA GLY A 38 5.01 4.81 -4.36
C GLY A 38 6.27 4.01 -4.68
N TYR A 39 6.72 3.97 -5.94
CA TYR A 39 7.93 3.23 -6.35
C TYR A 39 9.13 3.40 -5.41
N GLY A 40 9.80 2.28 -5.12
CA GLY A 40 10.94 2.23 -4.23
C GLY A 40 10.56 2.43 -2.76
N VAL A 41 9.37 1.97 -2.37
CA VAL A 41 8.85 2.02 -0.99
C VAL A 41 8.79 3.43 -0.45
N LYS A 42 8.24 4.34 -1.26
CA LYS A 42 8.10 5.76 -0.91
C LYS A 42 6.67 6.06 -0.46
N PRO A 43 6.49 6.81 0.64
CA PRO A 43 5.16 7.24 1.08
C PRO A 43 4.42 8.01 -0.02
N THR A 44 3.19 7.60 -0.29
CA THR A 44 2.31 8.20 -1.30
C THR A 44 1.39 9.27 -0.70
N GLY A 45 1.10 9.15 0.60
CA GLY A 45 0.07 9.93 1.29
C GLY A 45 -1.35 9.38 1.12
N LEU A 46 -1.51 8.25 0.40
CA LEU A 46 -2.81 7.60 0.21
C LEU A 46 -3.30 7.02 1.54
N LYS A 47 -4.61 7.13 1.77
CA LYS A 47 -5.27 6.65 2.98
C LYS A 47 -6.58 5.95 2.62
N PRO A 48 -6.88 4.79 3.22
CA PRO A 48 -8.14 4.10 2.97
C PRO A 48 -9.31 4.82 3.67
N VAL A 49 -10.43 4.95 2.96
CA VAL A 49 -11.73 5.34 3.51
C VAL A 49 -12.71 4.19 3.26
N TYR A 50 -13.24 3.62 4.34
CA TYR A 50 -14.14 2.48 4.27
C TYR A 50 -15.59 2.93 4.03
N PRO A 51 -16.38 2.13 3.30
CA PRO A 51 -17.76 2.49 2.99
C PRO A 51 -18.67 2.32 4.22
N ASP A 52 -19.63 3.23 4.39
CA ASP A 52 -20.51 3.27 5.55
C ASP A 52 -21.51 2.12 5.61
N ASP A 53 -21.82 1.48 4.50
CA ASP A 53 -22.79 0.38 4.37
C ASP A 53 -22.17 -1.02 4.54
N PHE A 54 -20.85 -1.11 4.74
CA PHE A 54 -20.16 -2.38 5.02
C PHE A 54 -19.34 -2.33 6.31
N LYS A 55 -19.18 -3.49 6.95
CA LYS A 55 -18.17 -3.75 7.97
C LYS A 55 -16.98 -4.40 7.26
N CYS A 56 -15.94 -3.62 7.06
CA CYS A 56 -14.67 -4.07 6.52
C CYS A 56 -13.63 -4.16 7.64
N SER A 57 -12.78 -5.18 7.59
CA SER A 57 -11.58 -5.19 8.44
C SER A 57 -10.58 -4.15 7.91
N PRO A 58 -10.03 -3.31 8.79
CA PRO A 58 -9.16 -2.23 8.36
C PRO A 58 -7.76 -2.73 8.01
N ILE A 59 -7.10 -1.99 7.14
CA ILE A 59 -5.65 -1.92 7.02
C ILE A 59 -5.09 -1.39 8.33
N THR A 60 -4.22 -2.17 8.97
CA THR A 60 -3.60 -1.89 10.26
C THR A 60 -2.17 -1.38 10.11
N SER A 61 -1.46 -1.80 9.06
CA SER A 61 -0.12 -1.34 8.74
C SER A 61 -0.05 -0.84 7.29
N PRO A 62 0.13 0.47 7.05
CA PRO A 62 0.18 1.03 5.70
C PRO A 62 1.51 0.78 4.97
N TYR A 63 1.49 0.93 3.65
CA TYR A 63 2.67 0.91 2.79
C TYR A 63 3.67 2.01 3.16
N ALA A 64 4.97 1.69 3.02
CA ALA A 64 6.07 2.60 3.25
C ALA A 64 6.13 3.22 4.67
N THR A 65 5.62 2.51 5.67
CA THR A 65 5.77 2.88 7.09
C THR A 65 7.06 2.32 7.69
N TRP A 66 7.68 3.11 8.57
CA TRP A 66 8.76 2.66 9.45
C TRP A 66 8.26 2.24 10.84
N ILE A 67 6.98 2.50 11.12
CA ILE A 67 6.38 2.26 12.43
C ILE A 67 5.51 1.02 12.33
N ASP A 68 5.76 0.07 13.22
CA ASP A 68 4.99 -1.15 13.34
C ASP A 68 3.67 -0.92 14.08
N VAL A 69 2.79 -1.91 14.05
CA VAL A 69 1.44 -1.88 14.65
C VAL A 69 1.47 -1.67 16.17
N ASP A 70 2.56 -2.03 16.83
CA ASP A 70 2.78 -1.80 18.27
C ASP A 70 3.43 -0.43 18.59
N GLY A 71 3.71 0.38 17.56
CA GLY A 71 4.34 1.70 17.67
C GLY A 71 5.87 1.68 17.69
N THR A 72 6.51 0.50 17.66
CA THR A 72 7.96 0.38 17.55
C THR A 72 8.44 0.70 16.13
N ARG A 73 9.74 0.99 15.99
CA ARG A 73 10.34 1.22 14.67
C ARG A 73 10.80 -0.11 14.07
N ARG A 74 10.42 -0.36 12.82
CA ARG A 74 10.85 -1.52 12.03
C ARG A 74 12.33 -1.40 11.61
N ASP A 75 12.99 -2.54 11.47
CA ASP A 75 14.35 -2.64 10.91
C ASP A 75 14.36 -2.34 9.40
N GLU A 76 13.26 -2.64 8.72
CA GLU A 76 13.04 -2.44 7.29
C GLU A 76 11.72 -1.69 7.06
N VAL A 77 11.67 -0.89 6.01
CA VAL A 77 10.45 -0.18 5.63
C VAL A 77 9.41 -1.19 5.14
N HIS A 78 8.15 -1.00 5.52
CA HIS A 78 7.07 -1.93 5.19
C HIS A 78 6.72 -1.91 3.69
N THR A 79 6.78 -3.08 3.03
CA THR A 79 6.69 -3.25 1.56
C THR A 79 5.30 -3.61 1.03
N GLY A 80 4.27 -3.60 1.86
CA GLY A 80 2.90 -3.90 1.45
C GLY A 80 1.88 -3.18 2.33
N ILE A 81 0.72 -3.80 2.48
CA ILE A 81 -0.21 -3.46 3.55
C ILE A 81 -0.47 -4.70 4.42
N ASP A 82 -0.64 -4.48 5.72
CA ASP A 82 -1.13 -5.52 6.63
C ASP A 82 -2.59 -5.22 6.96
N ALA A 83 -3.45 -6.22 6.84
CA ALA A 83 -4.87 -6.06 7.11
C ALA A 83 -5.52 -7.35 7.62
N GLY A 84 -6.68 -7.20 8.25
CA GLY A 84 -7.58 -8.31 8.56
C GLY A 84 -7.65 -8.69 10.03
N ARG A 85 -8.59 -9.59 10.32
CA ARG A 85 -8.79 -10.22 11.62
C ARG A 85 -8.72 -11.72 11.43
N LEU A 86 -8.35 -12.43 12.49
CA LEU A 86 -8.25 -13.89 12.46
C LEU A 86 -9.54 -14.51 11.89
N GLY A 87 -9.41 -15.29 10.82
CA GLY A 87 -10.51 -15.99 10.16
C GLY A 87 -11.24 -15.20 9.07
N ASP A 88 -10.91 -13.92 8.85
CA ASP A 88 -11.46 -13.15 7.73
C ASP A 88 -11.11 -13.82 6.40
N TRP A 89 -12.05 -13.80 5.45
CA TRP A 89 -11.79 -14.29 4.11
C TRP A 89 -10.96 -13.31 3.31
N ILE A 90 -9.83 -13.80 2.81
CA ILE A 90 -9.01 -13.15 1.79
C ILE A 90 -9.60 -13.52 0.43
N VAL A 91 -9.81 -12.52 -0.42
CA VAL A 91 -10.40 -12.67 -1.75
C VAL A 91 -9.53 -12.07 -2.83
N ALA A 92 -9.58 -12.63 -4.03
CA ALA A 92 -8.84 -12.11 -5.16
C ALA A 92 -9.34 -10.69 -5.54
N PRO A 93 -8.44 -9.68 -5.61
CA PRO A 93 -8.84 -8.29 -5.85
C PRO A 93 -9.34 -8.03 -7.26
N ALA A 94 -8.91 -8.85 -8.21
CA ALA A 94 -9.34 -8.92 -9.60
C ALA A 94 -9.18 -10.35 -10.11
N SER A 95 -9.75 -10.66 -11.29
CA SER A 95 -9.49 -11.94 -11.95
C SER A 95 -8.00 -12.03 -12.32
N GLY A 96 -7.48 -13.24 -12.41
CA GLY A 96 -6.05 -13.44 -12.65
C GLY A 96 -5.68 -14.90 -12.82
N THR A 97 -4.38 -15.15 -12.88
CA THR A 97 -3.79 -16.48 -12.99
C THR A 97 -2.82 -16.69 -11.84
N VAL A 98 -2.97 -17.77 -11.08
CA VAL A 98 -2.00 -18.19 -10.07
C VAL A 98 -0.63 -18.40 -10.74
N ARG A 99 0.38 -17.70 -10.26
CA ARG A 99 1.77 -17.84 -10.73
C ARG A 99 2.61 -18.71 -9.83
N ALA A 100 2.40 -18.62 -8.53
CA ALA A 100 3.13 -19.43 -7.57
C ALA A 100 2.30 -19.65 -6.32
N VAL A 101 2.50 -20.82 -5.71
CA VAL A 101 2.06 -21.17 -4.36
C VAL A 101 3.26 -21.85 -3.73
N TRP A 102 3.78 -21.31 -2.63
CA TRP A 102 5.00 -21.83 -2.01
C TRP A 102 4.94 -21.76 -0.50
N LYS A 103 5.90 -22.45 0.13
CA LYS A 103 6.13 -22.35 1.57
C LYS A 103 7.17 -21.28 1.82
N ALA A 104 6.82 -20.30 2.64
CA ALA A 104 7.69 -19.20 3.02
C ALA A 104 8.12 -19.30 4.49
N ASP A 105 9.12 -18.49 4.84
CA ASP A 105 9.50 -18.18 6.21
C ASP A 105 10.24 -16.84 6.20
N TRP A 106 9.62 -15.81 6.80
CA TRP A 106 10.22 -14.47 6.96
C TRP A 106 10.74 -14.22 8.39
N LYS A 107 11.16 -15.28 9.11
CA LYS A 107 11.59 -15.36 10.54
C LYS A 107 10.46 -15.66 11.51
N TRP A 108 9.23 -15.72 11.03
CA TRP A 108 8.04 -15.83 11.90
C TRP A 108 7.53 -17.26 12.03
N GLY A 109 8.14 -18.18 11.28
CA GLY A 109 7.77 -19.60 11.22
C GLY A 109 7.43 -20.00 9.79
N ARG A 110 7.14 -21.28 9.58
CA ARG A 110 6.75 -21.79 8.27
C ARG A 110 5.32 -21.39 7.97
N GLU A 111 5.11 -20.80 6.81
CA GLU A 111 3.81 -20.33 6.33
C GLU A 111 3.68 -20.54 4.82
N GLY A 112 2.53 -20.15 4.28
CA GLY A 112 2.22 -20.19 2.85
C GLY A 112 2.21 -18.80 2.25
N ALA A 113 2.53 -18.75 0.96
CA ALA A 113 2.48 -17.53 0.16
C ALA A 113 1.87 -17.84 -1.21
N LEU A 114 1.19 -16.83 -1.77
CA LEU A 114 0.46 -16.94 -3.03
C LEU A 114 0.74 -15.72 -3.92
N LEU A 115 1.15 -15.99 -5.16
CA LEU A 115 1.37 -14.97 -6.17
C LEU A 115 0.32 -15.12 -7.28
N ILE A 116 -0.47 -14.09 -7.52
CA ILE A 116 -1.44 -14.03 -8.62
C ILE A 116 -0.99 -12.97 -9.63
N ARG A 117 -0.93 -13.35 -10.90
CA ARG A 117 -0.76 -12.41 -12.01
C ARG A 117 -2.11 -11.96 -12.53
N HIS A 118 -2.28 -10.66 -12.63
CA HIS A 118 -3.37 -10.01 -13.33
C HIS A 118 -2.83 -9.46 -14.65
N ASP A 119 -3.43 -9.85 -15.77
CA ASP A 119 -3.14 -9.16 -17.03
C ASP A 119 -3.69 -7.73 -16.93
N ARG A 120 -3.09 -6.76 -17.65
CA ARG A 120 -3.60 -5.38 -17.70
C ARG A 120 -5.10 -5.27 -18.01
N ARG A 121 -5.61 -6.21 -18.83
CA ARG A 121 -7.04 -6.33 -19.15
C ARG A 121 -7.90 -6.86 -17.98
N ASP A 122 -7.35 -7.71 -17.12
CA ASP A 122 -8.07 -8.26 -15.96
C ASP A 122 -8.42 -7.15 -14.94
N VAL A 123 -7.66 -6.04 -14.99
CA VAL A 123 -7.85 -4.82 -14.17
C VAL A 123 -8.41 -3.64 -14.97
N ASN A 124 -8.91 -3.87 -16.19
CA ASN A 124 -9.52 -2.86 -17.06
C ASN A 124 -8.65 -1.60 -17.31
N LEU A 125 -7.35 -1.79 -17.54
CA LEU A 125 -6.44 -0.71 -17.90
C LEU A 125 -6.08 -0.76 -19.39
N SER A 126 -5.99 0.41 -20.01
CA SER A 126 -5.62 0.56 -21.43
C SER A 126 -4.12 0.72 -21.64
N ASP A 127 -3.42 1.21 -20.63
CA ASP A 127 -2.02 1.63 -20.65
C ASP A 127 -1.29 1.19 -19.37
N GLY A 128 0.03 1.42 -19.33
CA GLY A 128 0.89 0.96 -18.24
C GLY A 128 1.40 -0.48 -18.42
N PRO A 129 1.94 -1.08 -17.34
CA PRO A 129 2.57 -2.40 -17.34
C PRO A 129 1.70 -3.48 -17.97
N LYS A 130 2.36 -4.53 -18.48
CA LYS A 130 1.66 -5.66 -19.08
C LYS A 130 0.92 -6.49 -18.03
N TYR A 131 1.50 -6.60 -16.84
CA TYR A 131 0.97 -7.38 -15.74
C TYR A 131 1.06 -6.63 -14.42
N TYR A 132 0.21 -7.05 -13.50
CA TYR A 132 0.26 -6.68 -12.10
C TYR A 132 0.30 -7.96 -11.27
N TYR A 133 1.22 -8.07 -10.32
CA TYR A 133 1.17 -9.17 -9.36
C TYR A 133 0.51 -8.72 -8.07
N SER A 134 -0.28 -9.61 -7.49
CA SER A 134 -0.72 -9.56 -6.09
C SER A 134 -0.03 -10.69 -5.35
N GLU A 135 0.80 -10.35 -4.38
CA GLU A 135 1.47 -11.30 -3.48
C GLU A 135 0.79 -11.28 -2.12
N PHE A 136 0.40 -12.46 -1.63
CA PHE A 136 -0.26 -12.64 -0.35
C PHE A 136 0.60 -13.55 0.53
N ASP A 137 1.01 -12.99 1.66
CA ASP A 137 1.89 -13.62 2.62
C ASP A 137 1.14 -13.95 3.92
N HIS A 138 1.82 -14.66 4.83
CA HIS A 138 1.28 -15.13 6.12
C HIS A 138 0.06 -16.04 6.02
N LEU A 139 -0.09 -16.74 4.90
CA LEU A 139 -1.22 -17.64 4.67
C LEU A 139 -0.98 -18.99 5.35
N ASP A 140 -2.06 -19.68 5.70
CA ASP A 140 -1.97 -21.11 5.97
C ASP A 140 -1.73 -21.85 4.65
N PHE A 141 -0.56 -22.49 4.51
CA PHE A 141 -0.21 -23.26 3.33
C PHE A 141 -1.24 -24.37 3.02
N ASP A 142 -1.87 -24.96 4.05
CA ASP A 142 -2.86 -26.01 3.83
C ASP A 142 -4.16 -25.47 3.22
N GLU A 143 -4.47 -24.19 3.39
CA GLU A 143 -5.60 -23.55 2.73
C GLU A 143 -5.32 -23.24 1.26
N ILE A 144 -4.07 -22.97 0.87
CA ILE A 144 -3.74 -22.56 -0.51
C ILE A 144 -3.10 -23.65 -1.37
N LYS A 145 -2.57 -24.73 -0.81
CA LYS A 145 -1.83 -25.79 -1.55
C LYS A 145 -2.63 -26.48 -2.66
N HIS A 146 -3.94 -26.30 -2.69
CA HIS A 146 -4.82 -26.82 -3.72
C HIS A 146 -4.82 -25.95 -4.99
N LEU A 147 -4.44 -24.66 -4.87
CA LEU A 147 -4.21 -23.75 -5.98
C LEU A 147 -2.95 -24.16 -6.74
N LYS A 148 -2.98 -24.04 -8.07
CA LYS A 148 -1.87 -24.48 -8.93
C LYS A 148 -1.43 -23.37 -9.87
N GLU A 149 -0.14 -23.33 -10.18
CA GLU A 149 0.36 -22.48 -11.26
C GLU A 149 -0.46 -22.68 -12.55
N GLY A 150 -0.86 -21.57 -13.17
CA GLY A 150 -1.71 -21.56 -14.36
C GLY A 150 -3.22 -21.62 -14.08
N GLN A 151 -3.64 -21.88 -12.83
CA GLN A 151 -5.05 -21.83 -12.45
C GLN A 151 -5.60 -20.41 -12.56
N ARG A 152 -6.77 -20.25 -13.17
CA ARG A 152 -7.51 -18.99 -13.15
C ARG A 152 -8.23 -18.81 -11.82
N VAL A 153 -8.21 -17.57 -11.34
CA VAL A 153 -9.02 -17.12 -10.22
C VAL A 153 -9.88 -15.96 -10.67
N GLU A 154 -11.09 -15.85 -10.12
CA GLU A 154 -12.01 -14.76 -10.41
C GLU A 154 -11.98 -13.69 -9.33
N ARG A 155 -12.30 -12.44 -9.71
CA ARG A 155 -12.48 -11.35 -8.74
C ARG A 155 -13.47 -11.77 -7.64
N GLY A 156 -13.06 -11.59 -6.39
CA GLY A 156 -13.86 -11.96 -5.22
C GLY A 156 -13.82 -13.45 -4.88
N GLU A 157 -13.09 -14.28 -5.62
CA GLU A 157 -12.85 -15.67 -5.27
C GLU A 157 -12.11 -15.76 -3.95
N ARG A 158 -12.60 -16.62 -3.05
CA ARG A 158 -11.96 -16.85 -1.74
C ARG A 158 -10.67 -17.62 -1.94
N LEU A 159 -9.57 -17.06 -1.44
CA LEU A 159 -8.24 -17.62 -1.57
C LEU A 159 -7.83 -18.40 -0.32
N ALA A 160 -7.97 -17.76 0.84
CA ALA A 160 -7.60 -18.29 2.14
C ALA A 160 -8.29 -17.49 3.25
N ARG A 161 -8.09 -17.89 4.51
CA ARG A 161 -8.41 -17.10 5.68
C ARG A 161 -7.18 -16.41 6.25
N VAL A 162 -7.38 -15.24 6.84
CA VAL A 162 -6.36 -14.55 7.62
C VAL A 162 -5.97 -15.42 8.82
N THR A 163 -4.68 -15.69 8.93
CA THR A 163 -4.06 -16.41 10.04
C THR A 163 -3.10 -15.52 10.81
N ARG A 164 -2.36 -16.10 11.76
CA ARG A 164 -1.22 -15.40 12.37
C ARG A 164 0.04 -15.76 11.60
N PRO A 165 0.96 -14.81 11.37
CA PRO A 165 2.25 -15.10 10.74
C PRO A 165 2.96 -16.30 11.38
N GLY A 166 3.42 -17.22 10.54
CA GLY A 166 4.04 -18.50 10.92
C GLY A 166 3.22 -19.38 11.88
N GLY A 167 1.93 -19.11 12.04
CA GLY A 167 1.05 -19.76 13.04
C GLY A 167 1.35 -19.36 14.50
N ASN A 168 2.15 -18.32 14.73
CA ASN A 168 2.61 -17.96 16.07
C ASN A 168 1.55 -17.11 16.81
N PRO A 169 1.06 -17.56 17.99
CA PRO A 169 0.01 -16.87 18.73
C PRO A 169 0.40 -15.49 19.26
N ASN A 170 1.70 -15.17 19.31
CA ASN A 170 2.19 -13.88 19.80
C ASN A 170 2.07 -12.76 18.75
N TYR A 171 1.89 -13.08 17.47
CA TYR A 171 1.69 -12.08 16.42
C TYR A 171 0.21 -11.74 16.24
N LEU A 172 -0.04 -10.49 15.85
CA LEU A 172 -1.38 -10.09 15.44
C LEU A 172 -1.77 -10.85 14.16
N PRO A 173 -3.04 -11.22 14.00
CA PRO A 173 -3.50 -11.85 12.77
C PRO A 173 -3.53 -10.83 11.63
N GLU A 174 -2.96 -11.19 10.49
CA GLU A 174 -2.90 -10.33 9.30
C GLU A 174 -2.68 -11.16 8.03
N VAL A 175 -3.08 -10.59 6.91
CA VAL A 175 -2.50 -10.89 5.61
C VAL A 175 -1.62 -9.72 5.23
N HIS A 176 -0.39 -10.02 4.81
CA HIS A 176 0.48 -9.03 4.18
C HIS A 176 0.26 -9.11 2.67
N TRP A 177 -0.08 -7.97 2.04
CA TRP A 177 -0.38 -7.90 0.62
C TRP A 177 0.48 -6.86 -0.07
N GLU A 178 1.22 -7.34 -1.07
CA GLU A 178 2.05 -6.50 -1.94
C GLU A 178 1.49 -6.46 -3.36
N VAL A 179 1.77 -5.35 -4.04
CA VAL A 179 1.37 -5.14 -5.43
C VAL A 179 2.57 -4.72 -6.25
N TRP A 180 2.80 -5.44 -7.34
CA TRP A 180 3.94 -5.23 -8.22
C TRP A 180 3.48 -4.93 -9.63
N GLU A 181 4.07 -3.93 -10.26
CA GLU A 181 3.99 -3.72 -11.71
C GLU A 181 5.06 -4.56 -12.41
N VAL A 182 4.69 -5.28 -13.46
CA VAL A 182 5.60 -6.25 -14.11
C VAL A 182 5.45 -6.20 -15.63
N ASP A 183 6.58 -6.09 -16.33
CA ASP A 183 6.61 -6.06 -17.80
C ASP A 183 6.81 -7.45 -18.43
N ASP A 184 7.57 -8.33 -17.77
CA ASP A 184 7.79 -9.72 -18.19
C ASP A 184 7.36 -10.71 -17.09
N ASP A 185 6.62 -11.77 -17.44
CA ASP A 185 6.04 -12.73 -16.49
C ASP A 185 7.03 -13.82 -16.01
N LYS A 186 8.33 -13.59 -16.23
CA LYS A 186 9.39 -14.52 -15.89
C LYS A 186 9.81 -14.36 -14.42
N ILE A 187 9.47 -15.35 -13.61
CA ILE A 187 9.97 -15.46 -12.24
C ILE A 187 11.17 -16.40 -12.15
N SER A 188 12.05 -16.16 -11.19
CA SER A 188 13.12 -17.06 -10.78
C SER A 188 13.09 -17.22 -9.26
N TRP A 189 13.50 -18.37 -8.75
CA TRP A 189 13.49 -18.65 -7.32
C TRP A 189 14.87 -18.48 -6.72
N ARG A 190 14.93 -17.86 -5.54
CA ARG A 190 16.17 -17.67 -4.77
C ARG A 190 15.87 -17.82 -3.29
N PRO A 191 16.83 -18.29 -2.48
CA PRO A 191 16.68 -18.25 -1.04
C PRO A 191 16.62 -16.81 -0.53
N ASN A 192 15.67 -16.50 0.33
CA ASN A 192 15.64 -15.26 1.11
C ASN A 192 16.72 -15.29 2.21
N ARG A 193 16.81 -14.21 3.01
CA ARG A 193 17.82 -14.09 4.08
C ARG A 193 17.72 -15.15 5.18
N TYR A 194 16.62 -15.90 5.24
CA TYR A 194 16.37 -16.98 6.19
C TYR A 194 16.45 -18.38 5.54
N GLY A 195 16.77 -18.45 4.24
CA GLY A 195 16.93 -19.69 3.50
C GLY A 195 15.64 -20.29 2.93
N ALA A 196 14.49 -19.64 3.11
CA ALA A 196 13.24 -20.04 2.46
C ALA A 196 13.20 -19.57 1.00
N GLU A 197 12.45 -20.27 0.15
CA GLU A 197 12.29 -19.86 -1.25
C GLU A 197 11.50 -18.57 -1.36
N ASP A 198 11.97 -17.69 -2.25
CA ASP A 198 11.35 -16.44 -2.59
C ASP A 198 11.45 -16.20 -4.09
N TRP A 199 10.45 -15.53 -4.67
CA TRP A 199 10.41 -15.29 -6.10
C TRP A 199 11.15 -14.01 -6.45
N TRP A 200 11.63 -13.93 -7.68
CA TRP A 200 12.34 -12.78 -8.19
C TRP A 200 11.97 -12.51 -9.64
N ASN A 201 11.76 -11.25 -9.97
CA ASN A 201 11.51 -10.78 -11.32
C ASN A 201 12.33 -9.51 -11.59
N GLY A 202 13.08 -9.49 -12.69
CA GLY A 202 13.97 -8.37 -13.01
C GLY A 202 13.25 -7.08 -13.47
N THR A 203 11.95 -7.17 -13.76
CA THR A 203 11.10 -6.06 -14.21
C THR A 203 10.09 -5.63 -13.15
N ALA A 204 10.00 -6.35 -12.02
CA ALA A 204 9.02 -6.05 -11.00
C ALA A 204 9.35 -4.74 -10.29
N ALA A 205 8.36 -3.86 -10.22
CA ALA A 205 8.42 -2.59 -9.49
C ALA A 205 7.29 -2.56 -8.47
N LEU A 206 7.66 -2.59 -7.18
CA LEU A 206 6.70 -2.51 -6.08
C LEU A 206 6.00 -1.15 -6.08
N ILE A 207 4.69 -1.17 -5.88
CA ILE A 207 3.84 0.00 -5.76
C ILE A 207 2.96 -0.10 -4.51
N ASP A 208 2.45 1.04 -4.06
CA ASP A 208 1.48 1.13 -2.98
C ASP A 208 0.17 0.41 -3.38
N PRO A 209 -0.28 -0.63 -2.65
CA PRO A 209 -1.53 -1.32 -2.95
C PRO A 209 -2.77 -0.40 -3.00
N LEU A 210 -2.77 0.71 -2.23
CA LEU A 210 -3.84 1.71 -2.28
C LEU A 210 -3.93 2.40 -3.64
N TYR A 211 -2.84 2.45 -4.42
CA TYR A 211 -2.88 2.97 -5.78
C TYR A 211 -3.87 2.17 -6.63
N MET A 212 -3.73 0.83 -6.64
CA MET A 212 -4.62 -0.03 -7.42
C MET A 212 -6.05 -0.06 -6.89
N LEU A 213 -6.25 0.09 -5.58
CA LEU A 213 -7.59 0.21 -4.97
C LEU A 213 -8.28 1.53 -5.35
N GLY A 214 -7.53 2.59 -5.65
CA GLY A 214 -8.08 3.90 -6.00
C GLY A 214 -8.33 4.13 -7.49
N LEU A 215 -7.85 3.27 -8.40
CA LEU A 215 -7.92 3.52 -9.85
C LEU A 215 -9.35 3.63 -10.41
N ASN A 216 -10.33 3.01 -9.76
CA ASN A 216 -11.72 3.08 -10.21
C ASN A 216 -12.38 4.45 -9.93
N ASP A 217 -12.05 5.07 -8.80
CA ASP A 217 -12.50 6.41 -8.40
C ASP A 217 -11.30 7.18 -7.81
N PRO A 218 -10.38 7.68 -8.67
CA PRO A 218 -9.12 8.27 -8.22
C PRO A 218 -9.34 9.47 -7.29
N PRO A 219 -8.83 9.44 -6.03
CA PRO A 219 -8.98 10.56 -5.12
C PRO A 219 -8.15 11.78 -5.53
N LYS A 220 -8.68 12.97 -5.20
CA LYS A 220 -7.98 14.25 -5.35
C LYS A 220 -7.20 14.67 -4.10
N ASP A 221 -7.59 14.14 -2.96
CA ASP A 221 -7.11 14.48 -1.62
C ASP A 221 -6.30 13.35 -0.95
N GLY A 222 -6.04 12.27 -1.70
CA GLY A 222 -5.38 11.06 -1.23
C GLY A 222 -6.27 10.06 -0.48
N ASN A 223 -7.56 10.36 -0.28
CA ASN A 223 -8.48 9.45 0.42
C ASN A 223 -9.08 8.41 -0.54
N VAL A 224 -8.46 7.24 -0.60
CA VAL A 224 -8.88 6.12 -1.45
C VAL A 224 -10.13 5.46 -0.88
N LYS A 225 -11.26 5.57 -1.59
CA LYS A 225 -12.49 4.87 -1.22
C LYS A 225 -12.35 3.37 -1.45
N ILE A 226 -12.42 2.60 -0.37
CA ILE A 226 -12.35 1.15 -0.41
C ILE A 226 -13.64 0.59 -1.02
N VAL A 227 -13.50 -0.15 -2.11
CA VAL A 227 -14.63 -0.83 -2.76
C VAL A 227 -14.57 -2.33 -2.47
N PRO A 228 -15.46 -2.88 -1.61
CA PRO A 228 -15.53 -4.32 -1.41
C PRO A 228 -16.02 -5.04 -2.65
N PHE A 229 -15.63 -6.30 -2.78
CA PHE A 229 -16.28 -7.20 -3.73
C PHE A 229 -17.72 -7.51 -3.27
N VAL A 230 -18.68 -7.39 -4.20
CA VAL A 230 -20.09 -7.70 -4.00
C VAL A 230 -20.52 -8.68 -5.09
N LYS A 231 -20.93 -9.89 -4.68
CA LYS A 231 -21.37 -10.94 -5.60
C LYS A 231 -22.56 -10.45 -6.44
N GLY A 232 -22.48 -10.63 -7.76
CA GLY A 232 -23.54 -10.25 -8.69
C GLY A 232 -23.49 -8.78 -9.16
N ARG A 233 -22.59 -7.96 -8.62
CA ARG A 233 -22.30 -6.63 -9.18
C ARG A 233 -21.51 -6.78 -10.48
N ASP A 234 -21.82 -5.92 -11.45
CA ASP A 234 -21.04 -5.82 -12.69
C ASP A 234 -19.72 -5.08 -12.44
N TYR A 235 -18.62 -5.73 -12.83
CA TYR A 235 -17.25 -5.22 -12.73
C TYR A 235 -16.57 -5.10 -14.09
N ALA A 236 -17.30 -5.25 -15.20
CA ALA A 236 -16.75 -5.25 -16.56
C ALA A 236 -15.98 -3.96 -16.91
N SER A 237 -16.31 -2.83 -16.31
CA SER A 237 -15.61 -1.55 -16.48
C SER A 237 -14.80 -1.11 -15.26
N PHE A 238 -14.74 -1.93 -14.20
CA PHE A 238 -14.10 -1.54 -12.94
C PHE A 238 -12.58 -1.55 -13.08
N ARG A 239 -11.95 -0.38 -12.91
CA ARG A 239 -10.50 -0.21 -13.08
C ARG A 239 -9.75 -0.53 -11.79
N GLY A 240 -8.67 -1.30 -11.89
CA GLY A 240 -7.86 -1.68 -10.73
C GLY A 240 -8.48 -2.77 -9.88
N PHE A 241 -8.28 -2.67 -8.56
CA PHE A 241 -8.54 -3.73 -7.59
C PHE A 241 -9.74 -3.42 -6.69
N THR A 242 -10.51 -4.46 -6.37
CA THR A 242 -11.42 -4.45 -5.21
C THR A 242 -10.67 -4.82 -3.94
N TYR A 243 -11.25 -4.52 -2.78
CA TYR A 243 -10.61 -4.81 -1.51
C TYR A 243 -10.37 -6.31 -1.29
N ILE A 244 -9.19 -6.66 -0.77
CA ILE A 244 -8.73 -8.04 -0.62
C ILE A 244 -9.35 -8.80 0.55
N LEU A 245 -10.10 -8.13 1.42
CA LEU A 245 -10.82 -8.77 2.52
C LEU A 245 -12.32 -8.70 2.29
N GLN A 246 -13.00 -9.82 2.51
CA GLN A 246 -14.45 -9.88 2.40
C GLN A 246 -15.11 -8.96 3.44
N CYS A 247 -15.77 -7.90 2.98
CA CYS A 247 -16.63 -7.08 3.82
C CYS A 247 -18.04 -7.63 3.88
N VAL A 248 -18.71 -7.42 5.02
CA VAL A 248 -20.11 -7.82 5.24
C VAL A 248 -21.01 -6.58 5.26
N PRO A 249 -22.16 -6.59 4.57
CA PRO A 249 -23.16 -5.51 4.69
C PRO A 249 -23.56 -5.27 6.15
N LYS A 250 -23.85 -4.01 6.50
CA LYS A 250 -24.32 -3.62 7.83
C LYS A 250 -25.77 -3.99 8.10
#